data_AF-A0A953T074-F1
#
_entry.id   AF-A0A953T074-F1
#
_cell.length_a   1.000
_cell.length_b   1.000
_cell.length_c   1.000
_cell.angle_alpha   90.00
_cell.angle_beta   90.00
_cell.angle_gamma   90.00
#
_symmetry.space_group_name_H-M   'P 1'
#
loop_
_entity.id
_entity.type
_entity.pdbx_description
1 polymer ?
#
loop_
_entity_poly.entity_id
_entity_poly.type
_entity_poly.pdbx_seq_one_letter_code
_entity_poly.pdbx_strand_id
1 'polypeptide(L)'
;MKFVIVCLLFLVLVAVGYQLYGVAGNYFSLRGRFIDFQKTADELKVENKNLEKKINYFANPYNLIKEARLRLNYRLPNERMIIIVPPQNNE
;
A
#
# COMPACT_ATOMS: atom_id res chain seq x y z
N MET A 1 27.03 24.83 -50.21
CA MET A 1 26.54 25.56 -49.02
C MET A 1 25.20 25.02 -48.49
N LYS A 2 24.15 24.90 -49.32
CA LYS A 2 22.84 24.38 -48.90
C LYS A 2 22.88 22.96 -48.28
N PHE A 3 23.66 22.04 -48.87
CA PHE A 3 23.84 20.68 -48.34
C PHE A 3 24.52 20.63 -46.96
N VAL A 4 25.49 21.50 -46.72
CA VAL A 4 26.21 21.58 -45.42
C VAL A 4 25.26 22.04 -44.31
N ILE A 5 24.41 23.02 -44.62
CA ILE A 5 23.39 23.52 -43.69
C ILE A 5 22.37 22.42 -43.36
N VAL A 6 21.94 21.64 -44.35
CA VAL A 6 21.02 20.51 -44.15
C VAL A 6 21.64 19.42 -43.28
N CYS A 7 22.90 19.03 -43.53
CA CYS A 7 23.60 18.05 -42.69
C CYS A 7 23.78 18.54 -41.25
N LEU A 8 24.10 19.83 -41.06
CA LEU A 8 24.25 20.40 -39.72
C LEU A 8 22.92 20.43 -38.97
N LEU A 9 21.83 20.78 -39.67
CA LEU A 9 20.49 20.79 -39.09
C LEU A 9 20.03 19.38 -38.71
N PHE A 10 20.34 18.37 -39.54
CA PHE A 10 20.07 16.97 -39.22
C PHE A 10 20.84 16.49 -37.98
N LEU A 11 22.11 16.88 -37.85
CA LEU A 11 22.95 16.53 -36.70
C LEU A 11 22.39 17.13 -35.40
N VAL A 12 21.96 18.39 -35.44
CA VAL A 12 21.29 19.04 -34.30
C VAL A 12 19.99 18.31 -33.94
N LEU A 13 19.20 17.90 -34.94
CA LEU A 13 17.93 17.21 -34.71
C LEU A 13 18.13 15.84 -34.04
N VAL A 14 19.15 15.09 -34.46
CA VAL A 14 19.53 13.81 -33.82
C VAL A 14 20.01 14.03 -32.38
N ALA A 15 20.84 15.06 -32.13
CA ALA A 15 21.32 15.37 -30.79
C ALA A 15 20.17 15.73 -29.83
N VAL A 16 19.22 16.55 -30.27
CA VAL A 16 18.02 16.91 -29.49
C VAL A 16 17.15 15.68 -29.23
N GLY A 17 16.95 14.83 -30.25
CA GLY A 17 16.20 13.58 -30.10
C GLY A 17 16.80 12.66 -29.04
N TYR A 18 18.13 12.51 -29.03
CA TYR A 18 18.83 11.71 -28.03
C TYR A 18 18.66 12.27 -26.61
N GLN A 19 18.77 13.59 -26.46
CA GLN A 19 18.62 14.26 -25.17
C GLN A 19 17.19 14.12 -24.62
N LEU A 20 16.17 14.26 -25.47
CA LEU A 20 14.78 14.07 -25.09
C LEU A 20 14.49 12.62 -24.65
N TYR A 21 15.06 11.64 -25.33
CA TYR A 21 14.88 10.23 -24.98
C TYR A 21 15.46 9.90 -23.59
N GLY A 22 16.64 10.42 -23.29
CA GLY A 22 17.26 10.26 -21.96
C GLY A 22 16.43 10.89 -20.83
N VAL A 23 15.90 12.09 -21.05
CA VAL A 23 15.04 12.78 -20.06
C VAL A 23 13.71 12.05 -19.87
N ALA A 24 13.08 11.58 -20.95
CA ALA A 24 11.83 10.84 -20.88
C ALA A 24 11.98 9.55 -20.05
N GLY A 25 13.04 8.76 -20.30
CA GLY A 25 13.32 7.54 -19.53
C GLY A 25 13.51 7.80 -18.04
N ASN A 26 14.23 8.87 -17.69
CA ASN A 26 14.41 9.28 -16.30
C ASN A 26 13.09 9.68 -15.63
N TYR A 27 12.22 10.40 -16.34
CA TYR A 27 10.88 10.76 -15.85
C TYR A 27 10.01 9.54 -15.54
N PHE A 28 10.01 8.52 -16.40
CA PHE A 28 9.23 7.30 -16.16
C PHE A 28 9.72 6.52 -14.94
N SER A 29 11.03 6.34 -14.81
CA SER A 29 11.61 5.63 -13.66
C SER A 29 11.39 6.37 -12.34
N LEU A 30 11.48 7.71 -12.35
CA LEU A 30 11.23 8.54 -11.18
C LEU A 30 9.75 8.51 -10.76
N ARG A 31 8.84 8.54 -11.73
CA ARG A 31 7.40 8.40 -11.48
C ARG A 31 7.06 7.04 -10.89
N GLY A 32 7.66 5.96 -11.39
CA GLY A 32 7.49 4.61 -10.84
C GLY A 32 7.88 4.54 -9.37
N ARG A 33 9.09 5.03 -9.04
CA ARG A 33 9.57 5.10 -7.64
C ARG A 33 8.65 5.94 -6.76
N PHE A 34 8.16 7.08 -7.27
CA PHE A 34 7.24 7.94 -6.53
C PHE A 34 5.92 7.22 -6.19
N ILE A 35 5.37 6.46 -7.14
CA ILE A 35 4.16 5.67 -6.91
C ILE A 35 4.41 4.59 -5.85
N ASP A 36 5.54 3.90 -5.90
CA ASP A 36 5.90 2.89 -4.91
C ASP A 36 6.06 3.51 -3.52
N PHE A 37 6.78 4.64 -3.41
CA PHE A 37 6.92 5.36 -2.15
C PHE A 37 5.56 5.82 -1.60
N GLN A 38 4.67 6.32 -2.45
CA GLN A 38 3.34 6.73 -2.04
C GLN A 38 2.52 5.54 -1.53
N LYS A 39 2.57 4.41 -2.23
CA LYS A 39 1.91 3.17 -1.80
C LYS A 39 2.42 2.69 -0.45
N THR A 40 3.73 2.64 -0.25
CA THR A 40 4.33 2.25 1.04
C THR A 40 3.94 3.21 2.15
N ALA A 41 3.89 4.52 1.89
CA ALA A 41 3.45 5.51 2.87
C ALA A 41 1.98 5.32 3.28
N ASP A 42 1.10 5.01 2.32
CA ASP A 42 -0.31 4.74 2.58
C ASP A 42 -0.51 3.43 3.37
N GLU A 43 0.24 2.37 3.03
CA GLU A 43 0.25 1.10 3.77
C GLU A 43 0.68 1.30 5.23
N LEU A 44 1.79 2.01 5.46
CA LEU A 44 2.28 2.36 6.79
C LEU A 44 1.26 3.18 7.59
N LYS A 45 0.55 4.09 6.94
CA LYS A 45 -0.49 4.90 7.59
C LYS A 45 -1.66 4.04 8.05
N VAL A 46 -2.09 3.08 7.23
CA VAL A 46 -3.13 2.11 7.57
C VAL A 46 -2.67 1.20 8.71
N GLU A 47 -1.44 0.70 8.65
CA GLU A 47 -0.85 -0.14 9.69
C GLU A 47 -0.77 0.60 11.02
N ASN A 48 -0.27 1.84 11.02
CA ASN A 48 -0.18 2.67 12.22
C ASN A 48 -1.56 2.88 12.86
N LYS A 49 -2.59 3.20 12.06
CA LYS A 49 -3.97 3.33 12.54
C LYS A 49 -4.50 2.03 13.14
N ASN A 50 -4.16 0.88 12.56
CA ASN A 50 -4.56 -0.43 13.09
C ASN A 50 -3.83 -0.78 14.38
N LEU A 51 -2.54 -0.45 14.49
CA LEU A 51 -1.76 -0.61 15.71
C LEU A 51 -2.30 0.27 16.84
N GLU A 52 -2.60 1.53 16.55
CA GLU A 52 -3.22 2.45 17.52
C GLU A 52 -4.56 1.91 18.03
N LYS A 53 -5.42 1.38 17.14
CA LYS A 53 -6.66 0.70 17.54
C LYS A 53 -6.39 -0.50 18.44
N LYS A 54 -5.38 -1.32 18.14
CA LYS A 54 -5.01 -2.46 18.99
C LYS A 54 -4.50 -2.01 20.35
N ILE A 55 -3.64 -0.99 20.40
CA ILE A 55 -3.14 -0.41 21.65
C ILE A 55 -4.32 0.07 22.50
N ASN A 56 -5.23 0.85 21.93
CA ASN A 56 -6.42 1.33 22.62
C ASN A 56 -7.35 0.20 23.07
N TYR A 57 -7.49 -0.85 22.24
CA TYR A 57 -8.25 -2.05 22.59
C TYR A 57 -7.66 -2.75 23.82
N PHE A 58 -6.34 -2.98 23.82
CA PHE A 58 -5.63 -3.64 24.91
C PHE A 58 -5.40 -2.76 26.15
N ALA A 59 -5.47 -1.43 26.01
CA ALA A 59 -5.41 -0.52 27.15
C ALA A 59 -6.58 -0.74 28.13
N ASN A 60 -7.72 -1.29 27.65
CA ASN A 60 -8.82 -1.67 28.53
C ASN A 60 -8.54 -3.06 29.16
N PRO A 61 -8.42 -3.17 30.49
CA PRO A 61 -8.12 -4.43 31.17
C PRO A 61 -9.18 -5.52 30.92
N TYR A 62 -10.44 -5.15 30.69
CA TYR A 62 -11.50 -6.11 30.34
C TYR A 62 -11.23 -6.80 29.00
N ASN A 63 -10.77 -6.05 28.00
CA ASN A 63 -10.40 -6.60 26.69
C ASN A 63 -9.14 -7.47 26.78
N LEU A 64 -8.19 -7.10 27.64
CA LEU A 64 -6.99 -7.88 27.91
C LEU A 64 -7.35 -9.27 28.46
N ILE A 65 -8.24 -9.32 29.45
CA ILE A 65 -8.76 -10.56 30.03
C ILE A 65 -9.53 -11.37 28.99
N LYS A 66 -10.37 -10.70 28.17
CA LYS A 66 -11.10 -11.37 27.09
C LYS A 66 -10.15 -12.09 26.12
N GLU A 67 -9.10 -11.42 25.66
CA GLU A 67 -8.09 -12.00 24.77
C GLU A 67 -7.28 -13.11 25.43
N ALA A 68 -6.87 -12.95 26.70
CA ALA A 68 -6.20 -13.99 27.45
C ALA A 68 -7.08 -15.25 27.59
N ARG A 69 -8.37 -15.06 27.88
CA ARG A 69 -9.34 -16.16 27.98
C ARG A 69 -9.61 -16.84 26.65
N LEU A 70 -9.66 -16.09 25.54
CA LEU A 70 -9.77 -16.67 24.19
C LEU A 70 -8.54 -17.53 23.85
N ARG A 71 -7.32 -17.03 24.11
CA ARG A 71 -6.07 -17.76 23.82
C ARG A 71 -5.90 -19.03 24.66
N LEU A 72 -6.32 -18.99 25.92
CA LEU A 72 -6.24 -20.13 26.85
C LEU A 72 -7.50 -21.01 26.80
N ASN A 73 -8.47 -20.69 25.93
CA ASN A 73 -9.77 -21.34 25.83
C ASN A 73 -10.50 -21.46 27.20
N TYR A 74 -10.38 -20.42 28.04
CA TYR A 74 -10.90 -20.42 29.41
C TYR A 74 -12.33 -19.87 29.48
N ARG A 75 -13.28 -20.72 29.87
CA ARG A 75 -14.71 -20.38 30.00
C ARG A 75 -15.10 -20.17 31.46
N LEU A 76 -15.97 -19.19 31.70
CA LEU A 76 -16.54 -18.99 33.03
C LEU A 76 -17.55 -20.11 33.31
N PRO A 77 -17.70 -20.55 34.57
CA PRO A 77 -18.61 -21.64 34.93
C PRO A 77 -20.06 -21.47 34.46
N ASN A 78 -20.50 -20.23 34.20
CA ASN A 78 -21.86 -19.87 33.79
C ASN A 78 -21.94 -19.18 32.40
N GLU A 79 -20.92 -19.33 31.56
CA GLU A 79 -20.88 -18.68 30.24
C GLU A 79 -21.77 -19.42 29.23
N ARG A 80 -22.82 -18.74 28.73
CA ARG A 80 -23.73 -19.31 27.74
C ARG A 80 -23.07 -19.28 26.35
N MET A 81 -22.84 -20.45 25.76
CA MET A 81 -22.42 -20.57 24.36
C MET A 81 -23.62 -20.23 23.45
N ILE A 82 -23.45 -19.24 22.57
CA ILE A 82 -24.41 -18.93 21.51
C ILE A 82 -23.87 -19.53 20.21
N ILE A 83 -24.60 -20.48 19.63
CA ILE A 83 -24.32 -21.01 18.29
C ILE A 83 -25.17 -20.21 17.30
N ILE A 84 -24.53 -19.42 16.45
CA ILE A 84 -25.21 -18.67 15.37
C ILE A 84 -25.20 -19.57 14.14
N VAL A 85 -26.36 -20.13 13.79
CA VAL A 85 -26.55 -20.87 12.53
C VAL A 85 -27.05 -19.88 11.48
N PRO A 86 -26.33 -19.67 10.36
CA PRO A 86 -26.82 -18.83 9.29
C PRO A 86 -28.10 -19.43 8.69
N PRO A 87 -29.06 -18.61 8.24
CA PRO A 87 -30.26 -19.12 7.59
C PRO A 87 -29.86 -19.98 6.38
N GLN A 88 -30.38 -21.21 6.32
CA GLN A 88 -30.31 -22.01 5.10
C GLN A 88 -31.11 -21.29 4.02
N ASN A 89 -30.39 -20.73 3.05
CA ASN A 89 -30.98 -20.19 1.84
C ASN A 89 -31.42 -21.40 1.00
N ASN A 90 -32.62 -21.91 1.26
CA ASN A 90 -33.25 -22.94 0.44
C ASN A 90 -33.84 -22.24 -0.78
N GLU A 91 -33.15 -22.36 -1.91
CA GLU A 91 -33.68 -22.05 -3.24
C GLU A 91 -34.89 -22.92 -3.59
#